data_AF-A0A1Q5PTA9-F1
#
_entry.id   AF-A0A1Q5PTA9-F1
#
_cell.length_a   1.000
_cell.length_b   1.000
_cell.length_c   1.000
_cell.angle_alpha   90.00
_cell.angle_beta   90.00
_cell.angle_gamma   90.00
#
_symmetry.space_group_name_H-M   'P 1'
#
loop_
_entity.id
_entity.type
_entity.pdbx_description
1 polymer ?
#
loop_
_entity_poly.entity_id
_entity_poly.type
_entity_poly.pdbx_seq_one_letter_code
_entity_poly.pdbx_strand_id
1 'polypeptide(L)'
;MEYGFAPEWNLYYRLAEISAIQTLRDGTITGSKALIFGSGWSEEECENSFIGECIERRLALNWNAEEFQWRTVASVLKAGNCFVLSDMQMQLLSSVNSEVAREEVAIPWMPGYFYGRDKDVDIPADLVWLDTFKNGVELKSVRRTSNGLAAGNTLQMARENAFHELVERDAVLRWWWGLQEGARIGQADLASLGLDQPSENFEAFDALVIGAENDVLTVVVTLRKDRLSFFGSGSGWSTKTALNKALKEAVLAYVVSRNEEIPWIAARPKSLSERQFYHNRRHLLPFKFAVSPVRGGLLQDRSDSEKSVPGLPEDLIFLDLGRACGAYVLRALCPRYIPLDLDPINVFPDGAGCDVSRSSLCFFDGLSPHPIY
;
A
#
# COMPACT_ATOMS: atom_id res chain seq x y z
N MET A 1 8.30 23.42 2.37
CA MET A 1 8.38 22.38 3.41
C MET A 1 7.71 22.96 4.61
N GLU A 2 6.72 22.25 5.15
CA GLU A 2 5.94 22.65 6.30
C GLU A 2 6.24 21.68 7.45
N TYR A 3 6.45 22.22 8.64
CA TYR A 3 6.64 21.46 9.87
C TYR A 3 5.56 21.90 10.84
N GLY A 4 4.88 20.92 11.44
CA GLY A 4 3.82 21.19 12.38
C GLY A 4 3.82 20.22 13.56
N PHE A 5 3.20 20.69 14.64
CA PHE A 5 2.91 19.90 15.82
C PHE A 5 1.42 20.03 16.10
N ALA A 6 0.73 18.90 16.22
CA ALA A 6 -0.66 18.82 16.64
C ALA A 6 -0.69 18.51 18.14
N PRO A 7 -0.68 19.53 19.02
CA PRO A 7 -0.53 19.35 20.47
C PRO A 7 -1.65 18.52 21.09
N GLU A 8 -2.85 18.61 20.55
CA GLU A 8 -4.00 17.83 21.00
C GLU A 8 -3.75 16.33 20.81
N TRP A 9 -3.01 15.94 19.77
CA TRP A 9 -2.67 14.55 19.48
C TRP A 9 -1.25 14.15 19.90
N ASN A 10 -0.45 15.10 20.39
CA ASN A 10 0.98 14.95 20.58
C ASN A 10 1.68 14.36 19.33
N LEU A 11 1.29 14.83 18.14
CA LEU A 11 1.81 14.33 16.87
C LEU A 11 2.64 15.39 16.16
N TYR A 12 3.89 15.06 15.85
CA TYR A 12 4.73 15.82 14.94
C TYR A 12 4.45 15.38 13.50
N TYR A 13 4.39 16.34 12.58
CA TYR A 13 4.24 16.05 11.16
C TYR A 13 5.08 16.97 10.27
N ARG A 14 5.44 16.45 9.10
CA ARG A 14 6.12 17.18 8.03
C ARG A 14 5.44 16.95 6.69
N LEU A 15 5.45 17.98 5.86
CA LEU A 15 4.95 17.92 4.50
C LEU A 15 5.90 18.62 3.53
N ALA A 16 6.17 17.99 2.41
CA ALA A 16 6.82 18.64 1.28
C ALA A 16 6.32 18.11 -0.05
N GLU A 17 6.41 18.96 -1.07
CA GLU A 17 6.39 18.51 -2.45
C GLU A 17 7.84 18.26 -2.88
N ILE A 18 8.12 17.06 -3.37
CA ILE A 18 9.38 16.74 -4.04
C ILE A 18 9.16 16.72 -5.55
N SER A 19 10.23 17.04 -6.29
CA SER A 19 10.26 16.87 -7.74
C SER A 19 11.30 15.84 -8.12
N ALA A 20 10.96 15.01 -9.10
CA ALA A 20 11.84 14.04 -9.72
C ALA A 20 11.95 14.28 -11.22
N ILE A 21 13.05 13.81 -11.80
CA ILE A 21 13.34 13.93 -13.23
C ILE A 21 13.38 12.51 -13.81
N GLN A 22 12.88 12.35 -15.02
CA GLN A 22 12.86 11.08 -15.75
C GLN A 22 13.37 11.29 -17.16
N THR A 23 13.99 10.24 -17.71
CA THR A 23 14.40 10.22 -19.12
C THR A 23 13.58 9.19 -19.88
N LEU A 24 12.75 9.68 -20.80
CA LEU A 24 11.90 8.86 -21.64
C LEU A 24 12.72 8.16 -22.75
N ARG A 25 12.09 7.19 -23.41
CA ARG A 25 12.71 6.38 -24.47
C ARG A 25 13.24 7.18 -25.67
N ASP A 26 12.62 8.33 -25.98
CA ASP A 26 13.05 9.21 -27.06
C ASP A 26 14.12 10.23 -26.63
N GLY A 27 14.61 10.12 -25.38
CA GLY A 27 15.55 11.06 -24.77
C GLY A 27 14.89 12.29 -24.14
N THR A 28 13.56 12.45 -24.23
CA THR A 28 12.85 13.55 -23.59
C THR A 28 12.99 13.48 -22.08
N ILE A 29 13.27 14.63 -21.46
CA ILE A 29 13.35 14.76 -20.00
C ILE A 29 12.02 15.30 -19.48
N THR A 30 11.38 14.57 -18.57
CA THR A 30 10.13 14.98 -17.91
C THR A 30 10.33 15.15 -16.41
N GLY A 31 9.40 15.89 -15.78
CA GLY A 31 9.40 16.14 -14.36
C GLY A 31 8.09 15.70 -13.71
N SER A 32 8.22 15.23 -12.48
CA SER A 32 7.13 14.59 -11.74
C SER A 32 7.14 15.10 -10.31
N LYS A 33 5.95 15.27 -9.75
CA LYS A 33 5.79 15.80 -8.40
C LYS A 33 5.14 14.76 -7.52
N ALA A 34 5.64 14.64 -6.30
CA ALA A 34 5.02 13.82 -5.27
C ALA A 34 4.96 14.59 -3.96
N LEU A 35 3.91 14.30 -3.21
CA LEU A 35 3.66 14.88 -1.90
C LEU A 35 4.08 13.86 -0.88
N ILE A 36 4.89 14.33 0.05
CA ILE A 36 5.58 13.49 1.03
C ILE A 36 5.12 13.89 2.39
N PHE A 37 4.74 12.90 3.18
CA PHE A 37 4.41 13.10 4.57
C PHE A 37 5.49 12.48 5.45
N GLY A 38 5.56 12.96 6.69
CA GLY A 38 6.25 12.24 7.75
C GLY A 38 5.51 12.52 9.03
N SER A 39 5.47 11.52 9.91
CA SER A 39 4.79 11.67 11.19
C SER A 39 5.45 10.85 12.29
N GLY A 40 5.36 11.35 13.52
CA GLY A 40 5.97 10.71 14.68
C GLY A 40 5.44 11.25 16.00
N TRP A 41 5.50 10.41 17.03
CA TRP A 41 5.20 10.81 18.41
C TRP A 41 6.34 11.63 19.02
N SER A 42 7.50 11.62 18.37
CA SER A 42 8.62 12.53 18.63
C SER A 42 9.05 13.23 17.34
N GLU A 43 9.78 14.34 17.49
CA GLU A 43 10.37 15.08 16.37
C GLU A 43 11.34 14.21 15.56
N GLU A 44 12.18 13.43 16.24
CA GLU A 44 13.14 12.51 15.61
C GLU A 44 12.42 11.43 14.77
N GLU A 45 11.34 10.84 15.30
CA GLU A 45 10.57 9.83 14.57
C GLU A 45 9.91 10.44 13.32
N CYS A 46 9.35 11.65 13.46
CA CYS A 46 8.76 12.39 12.34
C CYS A 46 9.81 12.71 11.27
N GLU A 47 11.00 13.16 11.66
CA GLU A 47 12.09 13.47 10.74
C GLU A 47 12.61 12.23 10.01
N ASN A 48 12.80 11.12 10.74
CA ASN A 48 13.21 9.85 10.13
C ASN A 48 12.17 9.31 9.15
N SER A 49 10.88 9.36 9.51
CA SER A 49 9.78 8.98 8.63
C SER A 49 9.74 9.86 7.36
N PHE A 50 9.85 11.18 7.54
CA PHE A 50 9.82 12.14 6.43
C PHE A 50 10.99 11.99 5.46
N ILE A 51 12.21 11.84 5.98
CA ILE A 51 13.42 11.65 5.17
C ILE A 51 13.35 10.33 4.42
N GLY A 52 12.90 9.26 5.09
CA GLY A 52 12.72 7.94 4.50
C GLY A 52 11.78 8.00 3.29
N GLU A 53 10.60 8.59 3.46
CA GLU A 53 9.62 8.72 2.38
C GLU A 53 10.13 9.65 1.26
N CYS A 54 10.84 10.74 1.57
CA CYS A 54 11.46 11.60 0.56
C CYS A 54 12.44 10.83 -0.34
N ILE A 55 13.36 10.06 0.26
CA ILE A 55 14.36 9.29 -0.50
C ILE A 55 13.68 8.19 -1.30
N GLU A 56 12.75 7.47 -0.69
CA GLU A 56 11.96 6.41 -1.32
C GLU A 56 11.25 6.92 -2.58
N ARG A 57 10.44 7.98 -2.45
CA ARG A 57 9.68 8.53 -3.58
C ARG A 57 10.57 9.18 -4.61
N ARG A 58 11.64 9.87 -4.20
CA ARG A 58 12.59 10.46 -5.15
C ARG A 58 13.23 9.40 -6.03
N LEU A 59 13.64 8.26 -5.45
CA LEU A 59 14.25 7.16 -6.20
C LEU A 59 13.22 6.45 -7.07
N ALA A 60 12.04 6.10 -6.53
CA ALA A 60 11.00 5.41 -7.30
C ALA A 60 10.38 6.25 -8.44
N LEU A 61 10.59 7.57 -8.44
CA LEU A 61 10.23 8.46 -9.53
C LEU A 61 11.40 8.77 -10.48
N ASN A 62 12.64 8.39 -10.17
CA ASN A 62 13.82 8.75 -10.94
C ASN A 62 14.38 7.57 -11.71
N TRP A 63 13.75 7.26 -12.85
CA TRP A 63 14.13 6.15 -13.70
C TRP A 63 14.69 6.63 -15.06
N ASN A 64 15.47 5.75 -15.70
CA ASN A 64 16.03 5.97 -17.03
C ASN A 64 15.58 4.85 -17.98
N ALA A 65 14.95 5.20 -19.11
CA ALA A 65 14.47 4.25 -20.11
C ALA A 65 15.54 3.29 -20.66
N GLU A 66 16.81 3.71 -20.64
CA GLU A 66 17.96 2.93 -21.14
C GLU A 66 18.28 1.73 -20.23
N GLU A 67 17.80 1.74 -18.98
CA GLU A 67 18.00 0.63 -18.02
C GLU A 67 17.04 -0.54 -18.28
N PHE A 68 16.07 -0.38 -19.19
CA PHE A 68 15.03 -1.38 -19.43
C PHE A 68 15.22 -2.15 -20.74
N GLN A 69 14.76 -3.40 -20.69
CA GLN A 69 14.60 -4.24 -21.87
C GLN A 69 13.17 -4.11 -22.41
N TRP A 70 13.02 -3.52 -23.58
CA TRP A 70 11.72 -3.36 -24.23
C TRP A 70 11.33 -4.66 -24.96
N ARG A 71 10.35 -5.39 -24.42
CA ARG A 71 9.92 -6.70 -24.94
C ARG A 71 8.40 -6.83 -24.90
N THR A 72 7.83 -7.62 -25.79
CA THR A 72 6.38 -7.89 -25.81
C THR A 72 6.01 -8.88 -24.70
N VAL A 73 4.79 -8.76 -24.16
CA VAL A 73 4.30 -9.69 -23.13
C VAL A 73 4.35 -11.14 -23.64
N ALA A 74 3.92 -11.40 -24.88
CA ALA A 74 4.01 -12.73 -25.50
C ALA A 74 5.45 -13.30 -25.49
N SER A 75 6.46 -12.46 -25.78
CA SER A 75 7.85 -12.91 -25.83
C SER A 75 8.39 -13.32 -24.46
N VAL A 76 8.00 -12.59 -23.40
CA VAL A 76 8.43 -12.87 -22.04
C VAL A 76 7.66 -14.05 -21.45
N LEU A 77 6.34 -14.14 -21.70
CA LEU A 77 5.53 -15.31 -21.31
C LEU A 77 6.08 -16.60 -21.92
N LYS A 78 6.47 -16.57 -23.21
CA LYS A 78 7.10 -17.72 -23.88
C LYS A 78 8.44 -18.13 -23.25
N ALA A 79 9.18 -17.18 -22.67
CA ALA A 79 10.43 -17.48 -21.97
C ALA A 79 10.19 -18.13 -20.60
N GLY A 80 8.99 -18.01 -20.02
CA GLY A 80 8.55 -18.75 -18.84
C GLY A 80 9.05 -18.25 -17.48
N ASN A 81 9.89 -17.22 -17.45
CA ASN A 81 10.46 -16.64 -16.22
C ASN A 81 10.01 -15.18 -16.04
N CYS A 82 8.72 -14.97 -15.78
CA CYS A 82 8.18 -13.63 -15.57
C CYS A 82 7.34 -13.53 -14.30
N PHE A 83 7.24 -12.31 -13.79
CA PHE A 83 6.29 -11.98 -12.73
C PHE A 83 4.88 -12.06 -13.29
N VAL A 84 4.09 -13.02 -12.81
CA VAL A 84 2.70 -13.22 -13.20
C VAL A 84 1.82 -12.88 -12.02
N LEU A 85 0.83 -12.03 -12.24
CA LEU A 85 -0.19 -11.74 -11.25
C LEU A 85 -1.06 -12.99 -11.00
N SER A 86 -1.44 -13.25 -9.75
CA SER A 86 -2.38 -14.32 -9.42
C SER A 86 -3.75 -14.11 -10.06
N ASP A 87 -4.51 -15.19 -10.24
CA ASP A 87 -5.86 -15.16 -10.81
C ASP A 87 -6.77 -14.15 -10.09
N MET A 88 -6.62 -14.06 -8.76
CA MET A 88 -7.35 -13.11 -7.94
C MET A 88 -7.00 -11.65 -8.29
N GLN A 89 -5.71 -11.33 -8.44
CA GLN A 89 -5.27 -9.99 -8.86
C GLN A 89 -5.78 -9.67 -10.26
N MET A 90 -5.71 -10.63 -11.17
CA MET A 90 -6.22 -10.47 -12.54
C MET A 90 -7.74 -10.26 -12.56
N GLN A 91 -8.49 -10.98 -11.73
CA GLN A 91 -9.93 -10.82 -11.59
C GLN A 91 -10.27 -9.41 -11.06
N LEU A 92 -9.58 -8.94 -10.02
CA LEU A 92 -9.77 -7.60 -9.48
C LEU A 92 -9.43 -6.52 -10.52
N LEU A 93 -8.33 -6.68 -11.27
CA LEU A 93 -7.96 -5.77 -12.35
C LEU A 93 -8.98 -5.72 -13.50
N SER A 94 -9.56 -6.87 -13.85
CA SER A 94 -10.62 -6.93 -14.87
C SER A 94 -11.89 -6.20 -14.41
N SER A 95 -12.18 -6.20 -13.10
CA SER A 95 -13.36 -5.52 -12.54
C SER A 95 -13.28 -3.99 -12.57
N VAL A 96 -12.07 -3.44 -12.69
CA VAL A 96 -11.81 -1.98 -12.69
C VAL A 96 -11.63 -1.39 -14.10
N ASN A 97 -12.14 -2.08 -15.12
CA ASN A 97 -12.13 -1.67 -16.53
C ASN A 97 -10.73 -1.28 -17.03
N SER A 98 -9.72 -1.99 -16.55
CA SER A 98 -8.33 -1.74 -16.91
C SER A 98 -8.02 -2.51 -18.20
N GLU A 99 -7.64 -1.79 -19.27
CA GLU A 99 -7.27 -2.44 -20.53
C GLU A 99 -5.97 -3.24 -20.30
N VAL A 100 -6.08 -4.57 -20.18
CA VAL A 100 -4.94 -5.50 -20.17
C VAL A 100 -4.06 -5.20 -21.39
N ALA A 101 -2.75 -5.03 -21.18
CA ALA A 101 -1.85 -4.82 -22.32
C ALA A 101 -2.04 -5.94 -23.33
N ARG A 102 -2.15 -5.54 -24.59
CA ARG A 102 -2.18 -6.48 -25.70
C ARG A 102 -0.84 -7.21 -25.75
N GLU A 103 -0.87 -8.51 -25.98
CA GLU A 103 0.31 -9.37 -25.86
C GLU A 103 1.44 -8.98 -26.83
N GLU A 104 1.09 -8.29 -27.91
CA GLU A 104 1.99 -7.85 -28.98
C GLU A 104 2.66 -6.50 -28.69
N VAL A 105 2.26 -5.80 -27.63
CA VAL A 105 2.81 -4.50 -27.27
C VAL A 105 4.11 -4.68 -26.50
N ALA A 106 5.16 -3.99 -26.95
CA ALA A 106 6.43 -3.93 -26.22
C ALA A 106 6.33 -2.96 -25.04
N ILE A 107 6.59 -3.47 -23.85
CA ILE A 107 6.62 -2.73 -22.58
C ILE A 107 8.03 -2.80 -21.96
N PRO A 108 8.39 -1.92 -21.01
CA PRO A 108 9.67 -1.98 -20.34
C PRO A 108 9.71 -3.12 -19.32
N TRP A 109 10.74 -3.96 -19.40
CA TRP A 109 11.03 -5.02 -18.44
C TRP A 109 12.38 -4.79 -17.78
N MET A 110 12.52 -5.26 -16.54
CA MET A 110 13.78 -5.26 -15.81
C MET A 110 14.01 -6.61 -15.13
N PRO A 111 15.27 -7.02 -14.93
CA PRO A 111 15.58 -8.24 -14.19
C PRO A 111 15.31 -8.05 -12.71
N GLY A 112 14.81 -9.10 -12.07
CA GLY A 112 14.78 -9.25 -10.62
C GLY A 112 15.09 -10.67 -10.20
N TYR A 113 15.08 -10.91 -8.89
CA TYR A 113 15.41 -12.20 -8.30
C TYR A 113 14.44 -12.50 -7.17
N PHE A 114 13.96 -13.73 -7.12
CA PHE A 114 13.21 -14.21 -5.96
C PHE A 114 14.11 -14.24 -4.72
N TYR A 115 13.60 -13.77 -3.61
CA TYR A 115 14.33 -13.71 -2.35
C TYR A 115 14.75 -15.11 -1.92
N GLY A 116 16.03 -15.27 -1.57
CA GLY A 116 16.61 -16.55 -1.18
C GLY A 116 16.83 -17.53 -2.34
N ARG A 117 16.68 -17.09 -3.60
CA ARG A 117 16.83 -17.93 -4.79
C ARG A 117 17.72 -17.27 -5.84
N ASP A 118 18.55 -18.07 -6.50
CA ASP A 118 19.29 -17.67 -7.71
C ASP A 118 18.41 -17.85 -8.97
N LYS A 119 17.14 -17.42 -8.89
CA LYS A 119 16.20 -17.51 -10.01
C LYS A 119 15.85 -16.12 -10.51
N ASP A 120 16.33 -15.84 -11.71
CA ASP A 120 16.01 -14.63 -12.46
C ASP A 120 14.51 -14.63 -12.83
N VAL A 121 13.90 -13.45 -12.69
CA VAL A 121 12.53 -13.20 -13.10
C VAL A 121 12.46 -11.86 -13.84
N ASP A 122 11.78 -11.86 -14.96
CA ASP A 122 11.49 -10.65 -15.70
C ASP A 122 10.28 -9.94 -15.07
N ILE A 123 10.47 -8.67 -14.71
CA ILE A 123 9.48 -7.86 -14.00
C ILE A 123 9.09 -6.68 -14.90
N PRO A 124 7.78 -6.43 -15.12
CA PRO A 124 7.34 -5.20 -15.77
C PRO A 124 7.78 -3.99 -14.95
N ALA A 125 8.44 -3.01 -15.59
CA ALA A 125 8.92 -1.81 -14.90
C ALA A 125 7.75 -0.99 -14.30
N ASP A 126 6.54 -1.12 -14.86
CA ASP A 126 5.30 -0.55 -14.33
C ASP A 126 4.93 -1.03 -12.92
N LEU A 127 5.45 -2.18 -12.48
CA LEU A 127 5.26 -2.66 -11.10
C LEU A 127 6.27 -2.07 -10.11
N VAL A 128 7.30 -1.38 -10.60
CA VAL A 128 8.45 -0.96 -9.80
C VAL A 128 8.50 0.55 -9.63
N TRP A 129 8.22 1.30 -10.70
CA TRP A 129 8.38 2.75 -10.75
C TRP A 129 7.03 3.48 -10.66
N LEU A 130 7.05 4.69 -10.11
CA LEU A 130 5.83 5.44 -9.78
C LEU A 130 5.27 6.34 -10.90
N ASP A 131 5.88 6.36 -12.09
CA ASP A 131 5.46 7.26 -13.17
C ASP A 131 5.33 6.59 -14.54
N THR A 132 4.61 7.28 -15.40
CA THR A 132 4.29 7.02 -16.79
C THR A 132 5.52 6.94 -17.68
N PHE A 133 5.70 5.78 -18.31
CA PHE A 133 6.61 5.63 -19.45
C PHE A 133 5.95 6.22 -20.71
N LYS A 134 5.95 7.57 -20.84
CA LYS A 134 5.11 8.32 -21.80
C LYS A 134 5.32 8.07 -23.32
N ASN A 135 6.07 7.04 -23.75
CA ASN A 135 6.43 6.83 -25.16
C ASN A 135 6.09 5.46 -25.76
N GLY A 136 5.10 4.74 -25.22
CA GLY A 136 4.61 3.54 -25.89
C GLY A 136 3.72 2.71 -25.00
N VAL A 137 2.41 2.75 -25.29
CA VAL A 137 1.34 1.93 -24.71
C VAL A 137 1.54 1.63 -23.23
N GLU A 138 1.00 2.50 -22.38
CA GLU A 138 0.86 2.18 -20.96
C GLU A 138 0.19 0.80 -20.82
N LEU A 139 0.70 -0.03 -19.90
CA LEU A 139 -0.13 -1.01 -19.23
C LEU A 139 -1.23 -0.22 -18.50
N LYS A 140 -2.29 0.16 -19.22
CA LYS A 140 -3.50 0.71 -18.60
C LYS A 140 -4.07 -0.25 -17.54
N SER A 141 -3.65 -1.52 -17.59
CA SER A 141 -4.02 -2.57 -16.66
C SER A 141 -3.35 -2.56 -15.30
N VAL A 142 -2.26 -1.82 -15.07
CA VAL A 142 -1.65 -1.79 -13.74
C VAL A 142 -1.45 -0.36 -13.29
N ARG A 143 -2.24 0.05 -12.29
CA ARG A 143 -1.97 1.32 -11.61
C ARG A 143 -0.60 1.24 -10.96
N ARG A 144 0.20 2.28 -11.18
CA ARG A 144 1.48 2.46 -10.51
C ARG A 144 1.18 2.92 -9.09
N THR A 145 1.64 2.16 -8.12
CA THR A 145 1.37 2.41 -6.70
C THR A 145 2.67 2.36 -5.92
N SER A 146 2.70 2.98 -4.75
CA SER A 146 3.85 2.87 -3.85
C SER A 146 3.90 1.60 -3.04
N ASN A 147 2.92 0.72 -3.17
CA ASN A 147 2.83 -0.48 -2.35
C ASN A 147 4.12 -1.32 -2.38
N GLY A 148 4.72 -1.55 -1.21
CA GLY A 148 5.94 -2.30 -1.07
C GLY A 148 7.20 -1.47 -1.33
N LEU A 149 7.12 -0.14 -1.37
CA LEU A 149 8.31 0.71 -1.36
C LEU A 149 8.65 1.04 0.08
N ALA A 150 9.91 0.85 0.45
CA ALA A 150 10.36 1.32 1.76
C ALA A 150 11.84 1.70 1.79
N ALA A 151 12.11 2.76 2.54
CA ALA A 151 13.44 3.08 3.00
C ALA A 151 13.77 2.42 4.37
N GLY A 152 15.06 2.26 4.65
CA GLY A 152 15.54 1.83 5.95
C GLY A 152 16.97 2.29 6.23
N ASN A 153 17.35 2.33 7.52
CA ASN A 153 18.73 2.63 7.93
C ASN A 153 19.69 1.48 7.65
N THR A 154 19.14 0.28 7.44
CA THR A 154 19.87 -0.91 7.01
C THR A 154 19.07 -1.61 5.92
N LEU A 155 19.76 -2.41 5.09
CA LEU A 155 19.10 -3.24 4.09
C LEU A 155 18.02 -4.15 4.71
N GLN A 156 18.28 -4.68 5.89
CA GLN A 156 17.33 -5.54 6.61
C GLN A 156 16.06 -4.77 6.99
N MET A 157 16.22 -3.57 7.54
CA MET A 157 15.09 -2.70 7.90
C MET A 157 14.25 -2.30 6.67
N ALA A 158 14.91 -1.99 5.55
CA ALA A 158 14.21 -1.68 4.30
C ALA A 158 13.41 -2.88 3.78
N ARG A 159 13.93 -4.12 3.92
CA ARG A 159 13.21 -5.36 3.55
C ARG A 159 11.98 -5.56 4.41
N GLU A 160 12.14 -5.45 5.73
CA GLU A 160 11.05 -5.61 6.68
C GLU A 160 9.95 -4.58 6.44
N ASN A 161 10.31 -3.31 6.27
CA ASN A 161 9.33 -2.25 6.00
C ASN A 161 8.58 -2.47 4.67
N ALA A 162 9.29 -2.82 3.59
CA ALA A 162 8.67 -3.07 2.30
C ALA A 162 7.74 -4.30 2.33
N PHE A 163 8.14 -5.36 3.06
CA PHE A 163 7.30 -6.55 3.24
C PHE A 163 6.07 -6.26 4.10
N HIS A 164 6.23 -5.54 5.20
CA HIS A 164 5.13 -5.10 6.06
C HIS A 164 4.09 -4.31 5.27
N GLU A 165 4.52 -3.36 4.42
CA GLU A 165 3.57 -2.60 3.59
C GLU A 165 2.79 -3.51 2.62
N LEU A 166 3.45 -4.49 1.97
CA LEU A 166 2.75 -5.45 1.10
C LEU A 166 1.66 -6.23 1.85
N VAL A 167 1.99 -6.79 3.01
CA VAL A 167 1.04 -7.55 3.84
C VAL A 167 -0.09 -6.64 4.32
N GLU A 168 0.23 -5.41 4.71
CA GLU A 168 -0.75 -4.42 5.16
C GLU A 168 -1.78 -4.12 4.08
N ARG A 169 -1.33 -3.77 2.87
CA ARG A 169 -2.21 -3.40 1.77
C ARG A 169 -3.07 -4.57 1.31
N ASP A 170 -2.49 -5.77 1.23
CA ASP A 170 -3.25 -6.99 0.91
C ASP A 170 -4.35 -7.25 1.95
N ALA A 171 -4.00 -7.19 3.24
CA ALA A 171 -4.96 -7.42 4.32
C ALA A 171 -6.07 -6.37 4.33
N VAL A 172 -5.73 -5.08 4.18
CA VAL A 172 -6.72 -3.99 4.10
C VAL A 172 -7.67 -4.23 2.94
N LEU A 173 -7.17 -4.58 1.76
CA LEU A 173 -7.99 -4.81 0.57
C LEU A 173 -8.93 -6.02 0.71
N ARG A 174 -8.42 -7.15 1.18
CA ARG A 174 -9.26 -8.35 1.45
C ARG A 174 -10.35 -8.04 2.45
N TRP A 175 -10.04 -7.32 3.52
CA TRP A 175 -11.02 -6.94 4.54
C TRP A 175 -12.04 -5.95 3.96
N TRP A 176 -11.58 -4.95 3.21
CA TRP A 176 -12.44 -3.94 2.58
C TRP A 176 -13.42 -4.53 1.57
N TRP A 177 -13.00 -5.55 0.81
CA TRP A 177 -13.87 -6.28 -0.12
C TRP A 177 -14.68 -7.42 0.53
N GLY A 178 -14.59 -7.58 1.85
CA GLY A 178 -15.33 -8.62 2.57
C GLY A 178 -14.85 -10.05 2.29
N LEU A 179 -13.62 -10.19 1.79
CA LEU A 179 -12.96 -11.48 1.56
C LEU A 179 -12.35 -12.05 2.84
N GLN A 180 -12.23 -11.24 3.89
CA GLN A 180 -11.88 -11.68 5.23
C GLN A 180 -12.57 -10.84 6.31
N GLU A 181 -12.75 -11.45 7.47
CA GLU A 181 -13.33 -10.81 8.65
C GLU A 181 -12.25 -10.09 9.48
N GLY A 182 -12.63 -8.99 10.12
CA GLY A 182 -11.82 -8.37 11.16
C GLY A 182 -12.12 -8.97 12.53
N ALA A 183 -11.14 -9.01 13.42
CA ALA A 183 -11.32 -9.32 14.83
C ALA A 183 -11.13 -8.03 15.65
N ARG A 184 -12.12 -7.67 16.45
CA ARG A 184 -12.04 -6.48 17.31
C ARG A 184 -10.96 -6.68 18.40
N ILE A 185 -10.09 -5.69 18.55
CA ILE A 185 -9.10 -5.65 19.63
C ILE A 185 -9.81 -5.41 20.95
N GLY A 186 -9.44 -6.17 21.99
CA GLY A 186 -10.07 -6.11 23.29
C GLY A 186 -9.80 -4.78 24.01
N GLN A 187 -10.75 -4.36 24.84
CA GLN A 187 -10.65 -3.14 25.64
C GLN A 187 -9.40 -3.10 26.54
N ALA A 188 -9.01 -4.24 27.11
CA ALA A 188 -7.83 -4.36 27.95
C ALA A 188 -6.53 -4.15 27.15
N ASP A 189 -6.48 -4.64 25.90
CA ASP A 189 -5.33 -4.48 25.02
C ASP A 189 -5.18 -3.01 24.62
N LEU A 190 -6.29 -2.34 24.32
CA LEU A 190 -6.32 -0.89 24.08
C LEU A 190 -5.87 -0.11 25.34
N ALA A 191 -6.33 -0.49 26.53
CA ALA A 191 -5.93 0.15 27.79
C ALA A 191 -4.43 0.02 28.06
N SER A 192 -3.84 -1.13 27.77
CA SER A 192 -2.40 -1.36 27.92
C SER A 192 -1.54 -0.44 27.06
N LEU A 193 -2.14 0.14 26.02
CA LEU A 193 -1.52 1.08 25.09
C LEU A 193 -1.97 2.53 25.33
N GLY A 194 -2.78 2.79 26.35
CA GLY A 194 -3.33 4.11 26.66
C GLY A 194 -4.43 4.58 25.71
N LEU A 195 -5.12 3.64 25.04
CA LEU A 195 -6.14 3.88 24.01
C LEU A 195 -7.53 3.39 24.41
N ASP A 196 -7.79 3.21 25.71
CA ASP A 196 -9.03 2.63 26.21
C ASP A 196 -10.23 3.58 26.27
N GLN A 197 -10.05 4.89 26.22
CA GLN A 197 -11.20 5.79 26.34
C GLN A 197 -11.23 6.88 25.28
N PRO A 198 -12.43 7.24 24.78
CA PRO A 198 -12.66 8.52 24.12
C PRO A 198 -12.00 9.62 24.94
N SER A 199 -11.13 10.39 24.28
CA SER A 199 -10.49 11.55 24.88
C SER A 199 -11.13 12.83 24.33
N GLU A 200 -10.70 13.99 24.81
CA GLU A 200 -11.07 15.26 24.15
C GLU A 200 -10.71 15.26 22.65
N ASN A 201 -9.78 14.38 22.22
CA ASN A 201 -9.28 14.30 20.86
C ASN A 201 -10.17 13.48 19.91
N PHE A 202 -10.96 12.51 20.40
CA PHE A 202 -11.86 11.70 19.55
C PHE A 202 -13.16 11.31 20.24
N GLU A 203 -14.26 11.36 19.48
CA GLU A 203 -15.61 10.98 19.90
C GLU A 203 -15.83 9.47 19.90
N ALA A 204 -15.12 8.73 19.04
CA ALA A 204 -15.17 7.28 18.96
C ALA A 204 -13.86 6.73 18.39
N PHE A 205 -13.51 5.53 18.82
CA PHE A 205 -12.32 4.79 18.43
C PHE A 205 -12.70 3.32 18.26
N ASP A 206 -12.23 2.70 17.19
CA ASP A 206 -12.33 1.25 17.00
C ASP A 206 -11.04 0.73 16.36
N ALA A 207 -10.66 -0.48 16.74
CA ALA A 207 -9.46 -1.13 16.20
C ALA A 207 -9.74 -2.61 15.91
N LEU A 208 -9.33 -3.04 14.72
CA LEU A 208 -9.55 -4.39 14.21
C LEU A 208 -8.21 -4.98 13.78
N VAL A 209 -7.92 -6.21 14.20
CA VAL A 209 -6.92 -7.05 13.53
C VAL A 209 -7.61 -7.63 12.29
N ILE A 210 -7.09 -7.32 11.12
CA ILE A 210 -7.72 -7.71 9.85
C ILE A 210 -6.92 -8.74 9.06
N GLY A 211 -5.69 -9.03 9.47
CA GLY A 211 -4.85 -10.04 8.84
C GLY A 211 -3.68 -10.44 9.73
N ALA A 212 -3.23 -11.68 9.55
CA ALA A 212 -2.06 -12.23 10.23
C ALA A 212 -1.38 -13.18 9.24
N GLU A 213 -0.45 -12.66 8.43
CA GLU A 213 0.21 -13.43 7.38
C GLU A 213 1.72 -13.44 7.58
N ASN A 214 2.31 -14.64 7.51
CA ASN A 214 3.74 -14.86 7.80
C ASN A 214 4.16 -14.20 9.11
N ASP A 215 3.35 -14.36 10.16
CA ASP A 215 3.54 -13.76 11.49
C ASP A 215 3.49 -12.22 11.53
N VAL A 216 3.16 -11.54 10.41
CA VAL A 216 2.92 -10.09 10.36
C VAL A 216 1.44 -9.81 10.59
N LEU A 217 1.15 -9.10 11.67
CA LEU A 217 -0.19 -8.64 12.02
C LEU A 217 -0.51 -7.35 11.30
N THR A 218 -1.72 -7.25 10.76
CA THR A 218 -2.26 -5.99 10.22
C THR A 218 -3.44 -5.53 11.04
N VAL A 219 -3.37 -4.28 11.49
CA VAL A 219 -4.39 -3.60 12.27
C VAL A 219 -4.93 -2.41 11.49
N VAL A 220 -6.23 -2.20 11.62
CA VAL A 220 -6.93 -1.00 11.16
C VAL A 220 -7.43 -0.24 12.39
N VAL A 221 -7.26 1.07 12.37
CA VAL A 221 -7.86 1.99 13.35
C VAL A 221 -8.84 2.90 12.62
N THR A 222 -10.00 3.09 13.25
CA THR A 222 -10.96 4.13 12.85
C THR A 222 -11.14 5.13 13.98
N LEU A 223 -11.08 6.41 13.63
CA LEU A 223 -11.29 7.53 14.55
C LEU A 223 -12.48 8.34 14.10
N ARG A 224 -13.32 8.79 15.04
CA ARG A 224 -14.37 9.78 14.77
C ARG A 224 -14.12 11.07 15.52
N LYS A 225 -14.15 12.19 14.80
CA LYS A 225 -14.02 13.54 15.36
C LYS A 225 -14.78 14.53 14.48
N ASP A 226 -15.55 15.44 15.08
CA ASP A 226 -16.29 16.49 14.38
C ASP A 226 -17.24 15.93 13.30
N ARG A 227 -17.88 14.78 13.58
CA ARG A 227 -18.72 14.01 12.63
C ARG A 227 -17.97 13.44 11.41
N LEU A 228 -16.65 13.57 11.33
CA LEU A 228 -15.82 12.97 10.31
C LEU A 228 -15.24 11.65 10.83
N SER A 229 -15.01 10.69 9.92
CA SER A 229 -14.34 9.43 10.23
C SER A 229 -13.01 9.39 9.48
N PHE A 230 -11.97 8.95 10.18
CA PHE A 230 -10.61 8.79 9.70
C PHE A 230 -10.20 7.34 9.88
N PHE A 231 -9.34 6.89 8.99
CA PHE A 231 -8.89 5.50 8.90
C PHE A 231 -7.37 5.52 8.77
N GLY A 232 -6.72 4.60 9.44
CA GLY A 232 -5.30 4.31 9.26
C GLY A 232 -5.07 2.81 9.37
N SER A 233 -4.04 2.32 8.69
CA SER A 233 -3.62 0.93 8.75
C SER A 233 -2.19 0.83 9.25
N GLY A 234 -1.84 -0.34 9.75
CA GLY A 234 -0.52 -0.55 10.28
C GLY A 234 -0.21 -2.03 10.41
N SER A 235 1.00 -2.38 10.01
CA SER A 235 1.51 -3.74 10.05
C SER A 235 2.79 -3.87 10.87
N GLY A 236 2.94 -5.03 11.52
CA GLY A 236 4.14 -5.38 12.26
C GLY A 236 4.07 -6.73 12.96
N TRP A 237 5.17 -7.14 13.56
CA TRP A 237 5.32 -8.41 14.29
C TRP A 237 4.55 -8.48 15.61
N SER A 238 4.19 -7.32 16.16
CA SER A 238 3.43 -7.18 17.39
C SER A 238 2.19 -6.34 17.15
N THR A 239 1.13 -6.61 17.92
CA THR A 239 -0.09 -5.79 17.81
C THR A 239 0.16 -4.37 18.26
N LYS A 240 1.06 -4.17 19.25
CA LYS A 240 1.47 -2.84 19.68
C LYS A 240 2.06 -2.02 18.53
N THR A 241 2.99 -2.60 17.77
CA THR A 241 3.62 -1.90 16.63
C THR A 241 2.60 -1.62 15.52
N ALA A 242 1.80 -2.62 15.14
CA ALA A 242 0.75 -2.48 14.12
C ALA A 242 -0.29 -1.41 14.51
N LEU A 243 -0.78 -1.44 15.76
CA LEU A 243 -1.77 -0.48 16.27
C LEU A 243 -1.21 0.94 16.34
N ASN A 244 0.03 1.11 16.82
CA ASN A 244 0.66 2.43 16.89
C ASN A 244 0.82 3.07 15.51
N LYS A 245 1.18 2.28 14.49
CA LYS A 245 1.23 2.76 13.09
C LYS A 245 -0.16 3.15 12.60
N ALA A 246 -1.14 2.26 12.74
CA ALA A 246 -2.53 2.50 12.31
C ALA A 246 -3.15 3.74 12.96
N LEU A 247 -2.93 3.92 14.27
CA LEU A 247 -3.37 5.12 14.98
C LEU A 247 -2.70 6.37 14.44
N LYS A 248 -1.37 6.34 14.28
CA LYS A 248 -0.61 7.47 13.77
C LYS A 248 -1.09 7.91 12.39
N GLU A 249 -1.33 6.96 11.49
CA GLU A 249 -1.90 7.25 10.17
C GLU A 249 -3.31 7.84 10.25
N ALA A 250 -4.18 7.30 11.10
CA ALA A 250 -5.53 7.83 11.27
C ALA A 250 -5.53 9.27 11.82
N VAL A 251 -4.63 9.58 12.76
CA VAL A 251 -4.43 10.93 13.28
C VAL A 251 -3.83 11.85 12.22
N LEU A 252 -2.81 11.40 11.49
CA LEU A 252 -2.21 12.17 10.40
C LEU A 252 -3.27 12.53 9.35
N ALA A 253 -4.14 11.58 8.98
CA ALA A 253 -5.25 11.82 8.07
C ALA A 253 -6.20 12.91 8.59
N TYR A 254 -6.49 12.93 9.90
CA TYR A 254 -7.24 14.01 10.53
C TYR A 254 -6.51 15.35 10.43
N VAL A 255 -5.26 15.42 10.90
CA VAL A 255 -4.45 16.65 10.94
C VAL A 255 -4.32 17.25 9.54
N VAL A 256 -3.97 16.42 8.56
CA VAL A 256 -3.85 16.81 7.15
C VAL A 256 -5.18 17.34 6.64
N SER A 257 -6.32 16.66 6.91
CA SER A 257 -7.65 17.11 6.45
C SER A 257 -8.07 18.49 6.97
N ARG A 258 -7.47 18.96 8.07
CA ARG A 258 -7.75 20.25 8.71
C ARG A 258 -6.78 21.35 8.27
N ASN A 259 -5.67 20.98 7.64
CA ASN A 259 -4.69 21.95 7.19
C ASN A 259 -5.13 22.57 5.85
N GLU A 260 -5.63 23.80 5.92
CA GLU A 260 -6.12 24.56 4.76
C GLU A 260 -4.99 25.11 3.88
N GLU A 261 -3.74 25.06 4.33
CA GLU A 261 -2.58 25.50 3.55
C GLU A 261 -2.14 24.45 2.51
N ILE A 262 -2.60 23.21 2.66
CA ILE A 262 -2.29 22.12 1.73
C ILE A 262 -3.09 22.32 0.43
N PRO A 263 -2.43 22.60 -0.73
CA PRO A 263 -3.10 23.15 -1.92
C PRO A 263 -4.24 22.29 -2.49
N TRP A 264 -4.17 20.95 -2.44
CA TRP A 264 -5.28 20.10 -2.91
C TRP A 264 -6.40 19.95 -1.89
N ILE A 265 -6.15 20.21 -0.60
CA ILE A 265 -7.18 20.31 0.45
C ILE A 265 -7.87 21.66 0.34
N ALA A 266 -7.12 22.72 0.04
CA ALA A 266 -7.65 24.02 -0.34
C ALA A 266 -8.46 23.99 -1.65
N ALA A 267 -8.10 23.09 -2.57
CA ALA A 267 -8.85 22.81 -3.81
C ALA A 267 -10.05 21.86 -3.61
N ARG A 268 -10.22 21.25 -2.42
CA ARG A 268 -11.46 20.53 -2.10
C ARG A 268 -12.61 21.53 -1.98
N PRO A 269 -13.83 21.13 -2.35
CA PRO A 269 -14.97 22.04 -2.28
C PRO A 269 -15.16 22.57 -0.84
N LYS A 270 -15.36 23.88 -0.70
CA LYS A 270 -15.30 24.60 0.58
C LYS A 270 -16.53 24.37 1.48
N SER A 271 -17.62 23.83 0.94
CA SER A 271 -18.84 23.63 1.73
C SER A 271 -18.81 22.35 2.54
N LEU A 272 -19.32 22.40 3.78
CA LEU A 272 -19.53 21.22 4.63
C LEU A 272 -20.35 20.12 3.92
N SER A 273 -21.28 20.49 3.04
CA SER A 273 -22.10 19.58 2.21
C SER A 273 -21.32 18.85 1.11
N GLU A 274 -20.21 19.41 0.61
CA GLU A 274 -19.36 18.78 -0.40
C GLU A 274 -18.11 18.12 0.21
N ARG A 275 -17.60 18.60 1.35
CA ARG A 275 -16.74 17.79 2.22
C ARG A 275 -17.48 16.53 2.65
N GLN A 276 -18.77 16.65 2.92
CA GLN A 276 -19.68 15.53 3.03
C GLN A 276 -19.83 14.72 1.73
N PHE A 277 -19.55 15.18 0.52
CA PHE A 277 -19.54 14.27 -0.63
C PHE A 277 -18.33 13.30 -0.59
N TYR A 278 -17.18 13.77 -0.11
CA TYR A 278 -15.97 12.95 0.11
C TYR A 278 -15.95 12.21 1.46
N HIS A 279 -16.65 12.73 2.48
CA HIS A 279 -16.68 12.19 3.86
C HIS A 279 -18.07 11.66 4.30
N ASN A 280 -19.21 12.12 3.74
CA ASN A 280 -20.51 11.38 3.77
C ASN A 280 -20.49 10.28 2.71
N ARG A 281 -19.61 9.31 2.92
CA ARG A 281 -20.22 8.00 3.10
C ARG A 281 -20.87 8.00 4.48
N ARG A 282 -22.12 8.48 4.55
CA ARG A 282 -23.11 8.06 5.57
C ARG A 282 -23.26 6.51 5.62
N HIS A 283 -22.54 5.80 4.75
CA HIS A 283 -22.45 4.36 4.62
C HIS A 283 -21.13 3.73 5.12
N LEU A 284 -20.13 4.51 5.58
CA LEU A 284 -19.05 3.87 6.38
C LEU A 284 -19.59 3.42 7.75
N LEU A 285 -20.71 4.02 8.17
CA LEU A 285 -21.44 3.76 9.41
C LEU A 285 -22.84 3.20 9.07
N PRO A 286 -22.94 2.11 8.29
CA PRO A 286 -22.71 0.81 8.90
C PRO A 286 -22.14 -0.18 7.88
N PHE A 287 -20.83 -0.17 7.63
CA PHE A 287 -20.24 -1.48 7.34
C PHE A 287 -20.38 -2.27 8.63
N LYS A 288 -21.39 -3.14 8.68
CA LYS A 288 -21.24 -4.41 9.38
C LYS A 288 -20.09 -5.10 8.68
N PHE A 289 -18.85 -4.64 8.92
CA PHE A 289 -17.69 -5.45 8.64
C PHE A 289 -17.99 -6.77 9.32
N ALA A 290 -17.68 -7.85 8.63
CA ALA A 290 -17.74 -9.15 9.25
C ALA A 290 -16.74 -9.08 10.41
N VAL A 291 -17.27 -8.88 11.62
CA VAL A 291 -16.50 -8.75 12.84
C VAL A 291 -16.74 -10.04 13.59
N SER A 292 -15.73 -10.89 13.63
CA SER A 292 -15.71 -12.02 14.52
C SER A 292 -15.66 -11.53 15.99
N PRO A 293 -16.25 -12.27 16.96
CA PRO A 293 -16.12 -11.94 18.38
C PRO A 293 -14.66 -11.75 18.80
N VAL A 294 -14.44 -10.96 19.85
CA VAL A 294 -13.10 -10.68 20.43
C VAL A 294 -12.35 -12.00 20.62
N ARG A 295 -11.30 -12.22 19.82
CA ARG A 295 -10.41 -13.37 20.00
C ARG A 295 -9.38 -13.02 21.07
N GLY A 296 -9.66 -13.40 22.31
CA GLY A 296 -8.65 -13.40 23.36
C GLY A 296 -7.48 -14.30 22.97
N GLY A 297 -6.24 -13.85 23.22
CA GLY A 297 -5.04 -14.67 22.99
C GLY A 297 -4.46 -14.64 21.57
N LEU A 298 -4.90 -13.74 20.68
CA LEU A 298 -4.23 -13.50 19.38
C LEU A 298 -2.81 -12.90 19.53
N LEU A 299 -2.46 -12.44 20.73
CA LEU A 299 -1.22 -11.75 21.05
C LEU A 299 -0.16 -12.72 21.57
N GLN A 300 0.31 -13.65 20.74
CA GLN A 300 1.70 -14.07 20.93
C GLN A 300 2.57 -12.98 20.31
N ASP A 301 2.78 -11.91 21.07
CA ASP A 301 3.76 -10.88 20.72
C ASP A 301 5.11 -11.59 20.56
N ARG A 302 5.59 -11.72 19.33
CA ARG A 302 7.00 -11.96 19.13
C ARG A 302 7.74 -10.71 19.56
N SER A 303 8.78 -10.90 20.36
CA SER A 303 9.65 -9.79 20.70
C SER A 303 10.27 -9.24 19.40
N ASP A 304 10.29 -7.91 19.24
CA ASP A 304 10.98 -7.23 18.12
C ASP A 304 12.49 -7.58 18.05
N SER A 305 13.02 -8.29 19.07
CA SER A 305 14.39 -8.80 19.12
C SER A 305 14.66 -10.09 18.32
N GLU A 306 13.63 -10.83 17.87
CA GLU A 306 13.81 -11.98 16.98
C GLU A 306 13.94 -11.51 15.52
N LYS A 307 15.06 -10.86 15.21
CA LYS A 307 15.33 -10.12 13.95
C LYS A 307 15.60 -10.97 12.68
N SER A 308 15.34 -12.27 12.71
CA SER A 308 15.35 -13.06 11.47
C SER A 308 13.92 -13.09 10.95
N VAL A 309 13.68 -12.68 9.71
CA VAL A 309 12.35 -12.79 9.08
C VAL A 309 12.06 -14.27 8.80
N PRO A 310 11.33 -15.00 9.66
CA PRO A 310 11.16 -16.43 9.45
C PRO A 310 10.04 -16.61 8.42
N GLY A 311 10.25 -17.46 7.43
CA GLY A 311 9.17 -17.87 6.53
C GLY A 311 8.66 -16.80 5.56
N LEU A 312 9.52 -15.88 5.09
CA LEU A 312 9.17 -15.03 3.94
C LEU A 312 8.69 -15.90 2.76
N PRO A 313 7.67 -15.45 2.01
CA PRO A 313 7.22 -16.17 0.82
C PRO A 313 8.36 -16.40 -0.16
N GLU A 314 8.46 -17.61 -0.69
CA GLU A 314 9.54 -17.95 -1.63
C GLU A 314 9.42 -17.28 -3.01
N ASP A 315 8.28 -16.65 -3.26
CA ASP A 315 7.93 -15.88 -4.44
C ASP A 315 8.01 -14.35 -4.20
N LEU A 316 8.50 -13.93 -3.02
CA LEU A 316 8.81 -12.55 -2.73
C LEU A 316 10.04 -12.10 -3.53
N ILE A 317 10.01 -10.89 -4.06
CA ILE A 317 11.11 -10.25 -4.78
C ILE A 317 11.45 -8.94 -4.09
N PHE A 318 12.73 -8.65 -3.93
CA PHE A 318 13.21 -7.31 -3.52
C PHE A 318 14.08 -6.71 -4.62
N LEU A 319 13.73 -5.51 -5.06
CA LEU A 319 14.52 -4.71 -5.99
C LEU A 319 15.16 -3.55 -5.21
N ASP A 320 16.48 -3.41 -5.32
CA ASP A 320 17.23 -2.34 -4.65
C ASP A 320 17.33 -1.11 -5.54
N LEU A 321 16.51 -0.11 -5.24
CA LEU A 321 16.46 1.17 -5.96
C LEU A 321 17.53 2.15 -5.46
N GLY A 322 18.07 1.93 -4.26
CA GLY A 322 19.04 2.82 -3.61
C GLY A 322 20.50 2.43 -3.83
N ARG A 323 20.76 1.26 -4.43
CA ARG A 323 22.12 0.72 -4.66
C ARG A 323 23.10 1.73 -5.25
N ALA A 324 22.65 2.53 -6.23
CA ALA A 324 23.52 3.49 -6.93
C ALA A 324 23.94 4.69 -6.06
N CYS A 325 23.13 5.06 -5.06
CA CYS A 325 23.39 6.20 -4.17
C CYS A 325 23.76 5.79 -2.74
N GLY A 326 23.85 4.49 -2.45
CA GLY A 326 24.18 3.97 -1.13
C GLY A 326 23.05 4.06 -0.10
N ALA A 327 21.82 4.38 -0.54
CA ALA A 327 20.64 4.32 0.30
C ALA A 327 20.05 2.90 0.30
N TYR A 328 19.39 2.50 1.40
CA TYR A 328 18.62 1.25 1.41
C TYR A 328 17.16 1.58 1.12
N VAL A 329 16.81 1.57 -0.17
CA VAL A 329 15.42 1.71 -0.63
C VAL A 329 15.07 0.52 -1.49
N LEU A 330 14.05 -0.21 -1.05
CA LEU A 330 13.62 -1.44 -1.71
C LEU A 330 12.21 -1.30 -2.24
N ARG A 331 11.95 -1.97 -3.38
CA ARG A 331 10.62 -2.35 -3.83
C ARG A 331 10.44 -3.84 -3.59
N ALA A 332 9.48 -4.20 -2.75
CA ALA A 332 9.01 -5.56 -2.59
C ALA A 332 7.89 -5.86 -3.57
N LEU A 333 7.90 -7.05 -4.19
CA LEU A 333 6.82 -7.56 -5.03
C LEU A 333 6.54 -9.00 -4.66
N CYS A 334 5.27 -9.40 -4.64
CA CYS A 334 4.86 -10.78 -4.40
C CYS A 334 3.60 -11.10 -5.21
N PRO A 335 3.59 -12.14 -6.05
CA PRO A 335 2.40 -12.54 -6.82
C PRO A 335 1.17 -12.88 -5.97
N ARG A 336 1.36 -13.16 -4.68
CA ARG A 336 0.27 -13.53 -3.75
C ARG A 336 -0.41 -12.33 -3.09
N TYR A 337 0.26 -11.18 -3.00
CA TYR A 337 -0.27 -9.97 -2.36
C TYR A 337 -0.90 -9.03 -3.36
N ILE A 338 -2.13 -8.61 -3.12
CA ILE A 338 -2.87 -7.74 -4.05
C ILE A 338 -2.14 -6.39 -4.21
N PRO A 339 -1.59 -6.05 -5.40
CA PRO A 339 -0.82 -4.84 -5.62
C PRO A 339 -1.76 -3.76 -6.14
N LEU A 340 -2.73 -3.35 -5.33
CA LEU A 340 -3.71 -2.35 -5.74
C LEU A 340 -3.70 -1.13 -4.84
N ASP A 341 -3.87 0.02 -5.47
CA ASP A 341 -4.10 1.28 -4.79
C ASP A 341 -5.48 1.22 -4.13
N LEU A 342 -5.59 1.76 -2.92
CA LEU A 342 -6.84 1.80 -2.16
C LEU A 342 -7.88 2.74 -2.76
N ASP A 343 -7.62 3.39 -3.91
CA ASP A 343 -8.50 4.37 -4.52
C ASP A 343 -9.80 3.73 -5.06
N PRO A 344 -10.89 3.70 -4.25
CA PRO A 344 -12.12 3.02 -4.62
C PRO A 344 -12.95 3.88 -5.58
N ILE A 345 -12.55 5.14 -5.80
CA ILE A 345 -13.29 6.15 -6.57
C ILE A 345 -13.41 5.74 -8.03
N ASN A 346 -12.48 4.93 -8.53
CA ASN A 346 -12.51 4.44 -9.92
C ASN A 346 -12.97 2.98 -10.04
N VAL A 347 -13.28 2.32 -8.92
CA VAL A 347 -13.69 0.89 -8.87
C VAL A 347 -15.20 0.74 -8.93
N PHE A 348 -15.96 1.78 -8.57
CA PHE A 348 -17.42 1.78 -8.64
C PHE A 348 -17.86 2.76 -9.72
N PRO A 349 -18.06 2.32 -10.99
CA PRO A 349 -18.84 3.12 -11.91
C PRO A 349 -20.24 3.29 -11.31
N ASP A 350 -20.75 4.53 -11.36
CA ASP A 350 -21.98 4.95 -10.72
C ASP A 350 -23.11 3.90 -10.78
N GLY A 351 -23.56 3.47 -9.60
CA GLY A 351 -24.90 2.92 -9.37
C GLY A 351 -25.36 1.74 -10.23
N ALA A 352 -25.03 0.52 -9.82
CA ALA A 352 -25.95 -0.62 -9.90
C ALA A 352 -25.45 -1.73 -8.98
N GLY A 353 -26.35 -2.38 -8.25
CA GLY A 353 -26.01 -3.58 -7.50
C GLY A 353 -25.34 -4.60 -8.44
N CYS A 354 -24.10 -4.97 -8.13
CA CYS A 354 -23.48 -6.13 -8.76
C CYS A 354 -24.10 -7.38 -8.16
N ASP A 355 -25.16 -7.85 -8.82
CA ASP A 355 -25.54 -9.25 -8.83
C ASP A 355 -24.36 -10.02 -9.44
N VAL A 356 -23.65 -10.81 -8.63
CA VAL A 356 -22.43 -11.55 -9.01
C VAL A 356 -22.78 -12.81 -9.82
N SER A 357 -23.79 -12.73 -10.67
CA SER A 357 -24.21 -13.83 -11.52
C SER A 357 -24.21 -13.43 -13.01
N ARG A 358 -23.22 -14.00 -13.70
CA ARG A 358 -23.09 -14.27 -15.16
C ARG A 358 -22.02 -13.48 -15.94
N SER A 359 -21.03 -14.29 -16.37
CA SER A 359 -20.39 -14.34 -17.71
C SER A 359 -19.62 -13.10 -18.21
N SER A 360 -18.41 -13.17 -18.76
CA SER A 360 -17.62 -14.29 -19.27
C SER A 360 -16.32 -13.73 -19.85
N LEU A 361 -15.18 -14.31 -19.49
CA LEU A 361 -14.05 -14.64 -20.38
C LEU A 361 -12.95 -15.29 -19.52
N CYS A 362 -13.13 -16.60 -19.32
CA CYS A 362 -12.09 -17.48 -18.84
C CYS A 362 -11.17 -17.82 -20.01
N PHE A 363 -9.86 -17.85 -19.76
CA PHE A 363 -8.94 -18.65 -20.57
C PHE A 363 -8.28 -19.67 -19.65
N PHE A 364 -8.80 -20.90 -19.70
CA PHE A 364 -8.10 -22.13 -19.35
C PHE A 364 -7.69 -22.80 -20.66
N ASP A 365 -6.41 -23.09 -20.83
CA ASP A 365 -5.84 -24.41 -21.19
C ASP A 365 -4.35 -24.22 -21.57
N GLY A 366 -3.40 -25.04 -21.11
CA GLY A 366 -3.53 -26.21 -20.27
C GLY A 366 -2.18 -26.75 -19.84
N LEU A 367 -2.10 -27.12 -18.56
CA LEU A 367 -1.36 -28.28 -18.06
C LEU A 367 -2.20 -28.83 -16.90
N SER A 368 -2.50 -30.12 -16.96
CA SER A 368 -3.48 -30.80 -16.11
C SER A 368 -3.23 -30.63 -14.60
N PRO A 369 -4.29 -30.55 -13.78
CA PRO A 369 -4.17 -30.61 -12.33
C PRO A 369 -3.98 -32.07 -11.89
N HIS A 370 -2.85 -32.38 -11.27
CA HIS A 370 -2.80 -33.51 -10.34
C HIS A 370 -3.48 -33.07 -9.03
N PRO A 371 -4.45 -33.84 -8.49
CA PRO A 371 -5.05 -33.54 -7.21
C PRO A 371 -4.10 -34.02 -6.10
N ILE A 372 -3.81 -33.17 -5.13
CA ILE A 372 -3.31 -33.60 -3.83
C ILE A 372 -4.32 -33.11 -2.78
N TYR A 373 -4.80 -34.11 -2.03
CA TYR A 373 -5.63 -34.01 -0.84
C TYR A 373 -4.97 -33.21 0.28
#